data_AF-A0A4T2GKL4-F1
#
_entry.id   AF-A0A4T2GKL4-F1
#
_cell.length_a   1.000
_cell.length_b   1.000
_cell.length_c   1.000
_cell.angle_alpha   90.00
_cell.angle_beta   90.00
_cell.angle_gamma   90.00
#
_symmetry.space_group_name_H-M   'P 1'
#
loop_
_entity.id
_entity.type
_entity.pdbx_description
1 polymer ?
#
loop_
_entity_poly.entity_id
_entity_poly.type
_entity_poly.pdbx_seq_one_letter_code
_entity_poly.pdbx_strand_id
1 'polypeptide(L)'
;VLSNNMAERAMKTLVMGRKNWLFSQSFEGAKSTAVILSLLETAKRHGLDSEKYMTYLLEHLPNEESLAKKEVLEAYLPWDKNIKRACK
;
A
#
# COMPACT_ATOMS: atom_id res chain seq x y z
N VAL A 1 30.58 1.01 3.96
CA VAL A 1 29.97 0.21 5.04
C VAL A 1 28.52 -0.08 4.65
N LEU A 2 28.16 -1.35 4.51
CA LEU A 2 26.77 -1.76 4.28
C LEU A 2 25.96 -1.39 5.54
N SER A 3 24.92 -0.55 5.40
CA SER A 3 24.11 -0.10 6.53
C SER A 3 22.63 -0.40 6.30
N ASN A 4 21.97 -0.93 7.33
CA ASN A 4 20.55 -1.27 7.33
C ASN A 4 19.65 -0.10 7.80
N ASN A 5 20.23 1.08 8.04
CA ASN A 5 19.53 2.22 8.65
C ASN A 5 18.25 2.63 7.90
N MET A 6 18.23 2.52 6.57
CA MET A 6 17.06 2.86 5.77
C MET A 6 15.89 1.89 6.03
N ALA A 7 16.18 0.58 6.07
CA ALA A 7 15.16 -0.43 6.32
C ALA A 7 14.65 -0.36 7.77
N GLU A 8 15.54 -0.15 8.75
CA GLU A 8 15.15 0.03 10.15
C GLU A 8 14.25 1.25 10.36
N ARG A 9 14.56 2.36 9.69
CA ARG A 9 13.71 3.56 9.71
C ARG A 9 12.33 3.30 9.10
N ALA A 10 12.25 2.56 7.99
CA ALA A 10 10.96 2.19 7.39
C ALA A 10 10.13 1.29 8.32
N MET A 11 10.76 0.35 9.01
CA MET A 11 10.10 -0.56 9.96
C MET A 11 9.62 0.14 11.25
N LYS A 12 10.24 1.26 11.63
CA LYS A 12 9.91 1.98 12.87
C LYS A 12 8.43 2.37 12.95
N THR A 13 7.83 2.78 11.85
CA THR A 13 6.41 3.18 11.79
C THR A 13 5.49 2.01 12.12
N LEU A 14 5.74 0.82 11.56
CA LEU A 14 5.02 -0.41 11.88
C LEU A 14 5.14 -0.74 13.37
N VAL A 15 6.37 -0.70 13.91
CA VAL A 15 6.65 -1.07 15.31
C VAL A 15 5.94 -0.14 16.29
N MET A 16 5.85 1.16 15.98
CA MET A 16 5.14 2.13 16.80
C MET A 16 3.61 2.00 16.64
N GLY A 17 3.13 1.83 15.39
CA GLY A 17 1.71 1.79 15.06
C GLY A 17 0.98 0.55 15.59
N ARG A 18 1.64 -0.61 15.63
CA ARG A 18 1.00 -1.89 16.04
C ARG A 18 0.45 -1.93 17.47
N LYS A 19 0.82 -0.97 18.33
CA LYS A 19 0.23 -0.84 19.67
C LYS A 19 -1.16 -0.18 19.64
N ASN A 20 -1.45 0.59 18.58
CA ASN A 20 -2.65 1.40 18.42
C ASN A 20 -3.57 0.89 17.29
N TRP A 21 -3.13 -0.08 16.48
CA TRP A 21 -3.93 -0.66 15.41
C TRP A 21 -4.76 -1.84 15.93
N LEU A 22 -6.08 -1.75 15.74
CA LEU A 22 -7.08 -2.66 16.33
C LEU A 22 -6.87 -4.13 15.95
N PHE A 23 -6.21 -4.40 14.82
CA PHE A 23 -6.08 -5.74 14.24
C PHE A 23 -4.63 -6.13 13.92
N SER A 24 -3.63 -5.61 14.63
CA SER A 24 -2.22 -5.95 14.37
C SER A 24 -1.60 -6.96 15.35
N GLN A 25 -2.42 -7.62 16.18
CA GLN A 25 -1.94 -8.58 17.19
C GLN A 25 -1.97 -10.05 16.74
N SER A 26 -2.88 -10.44 15.84
CA SER A 26 -2.91 -11.80 15.28
C SER A 26 -1.96 -11.95 14.08
N PHE A 27 -1.64 -13.19 13.70
CA PHE A 27 -0.81 -13.46 12.53
C PHE A 27 -1.48 -12.96 11.24
N GLU A 28 -2.78 -13.21 11.10
CA GLU A 28 -3.61 -12.72 9.99
C GLU A 28 -3.62 -11.20 9.96
N GLY A 29 -3.75 -10.58 11.14
CA GLY A 29 -3.70 -9.14 11.32
C GLY A 29 -2.37 -8.52 10.91
N ALA A 30 -1.25 -9.15 11.31
CA ALA A 30 0.09 -8.76 10.90
C ALA A 30 0.29 -8.88 9.39
N LYS A 31 -0.22 -9.96 8.77
CA LYS A 31 -0.17 -10.18 7.32
C LYS A 31 -0.94 -9.09 6.57
N SER A 32 -2.17 -8.78 6.99
CA SER A 32 -2.98 -7.71 6.40
C SER A 32 -2.31 -6.34 6.54
N THR A 33 -1.76 -6.05 7.73
CA THR A 33 -1.02 -4.80 8.01
C THR A 33 0.20 -4.66 7.08
N ALA A 34 0.96 -5.74 6.89
CA ALA A 34 2.11 -5.74 6.00
C ALA A 34 1.73 -5.45 4.54
N VAL A 35 0.61 -5.99 4.05
CA VAL A 35 0.08 -5.71 2.71
C VAL A 35 -0.30 -4.24 2.57
N ILE A 36 -1.07 -3.70 3.53
CA ILE A 36 -1.51 -2.30 3.51
C ILE A 36 -0.31 -1.35 3.50
N LEU A 37 0.66 -1.54 4.40
CA LEU A 37 1.85 -0.69 4.45
C LEU A 37 2.69 -0.81 3.19
N SER A 38 2.79 -2.00 2.59
CA SER A 38 3.50 -2.18 1.33
C SER A 38 2.85 -1.35 0.21
N LEU A 39 1.52 -1.33 0.12
CA LEU A 39 0.78 -0.51 -0.85
C LEU A 39 1.00 0.99 -0.62
N LEU A 40 0.89 1.45 0.64
CA LEU A 40 1.09 2.85 1.00
C LEU A 40 2.52 3.32 0.70
N GLU A 41 3.53 2.55 1.08
CA GLU A 41 4.94 2.90 0.82
C GLU A 41 5.28 2.84 -0.67
N THR A 42 4.65 1.94 -1.42
CA THR A 42 4.80 1.90 -2.88
C THR A 42 4.21 3.15 -3.53
N ALA A 43 3.01 3.58 -3.12
CA ALA A 43 2.40 4.82 -3.60
C ALA A 43 3.27 6.05 -3.33
N LYS A 44 3.79 6.18 -2.09
CA LYS A 44 4.72 7.25 -1.71
C LYS A 44 5.99 7.26 -2.56
N ARG A 45 6.60 6.09 -2.82
CA ARG A 45 7.79 5.97 -3.67
C ARG A 45 7.54 6.40 -5.12
N HIS A 46 6.30 6.28 -5.60
CA HIS A 46 5.89 6.76 -6.91
C HIS A 46 5.40 8.22 -6.92
N GLY A 47 5.50 8.93 -5.79
CA GLY A 47 5.10 10.33 -5.66
C GLY A 47 3.59 10.55 -5.70
N LEU A 48 2.82 9.56 -5.26
CA LEU A 48 1.37 9.66 -5.11
C LEU A 48 1.00 10.04 -3.68
N ASP A 49 -0.15 10.69 -3.52
CA ASP A 49 -0.85 10.78 -2.26
C ASP A 49 -1.35 9.39 -1.87
N SER A 50 -0.80 8.86 -0.77
CA SER A 50 -1.06 7.49 -0.33
C SER A 50 -2.49 7.28 0.15
N GLU A 51 -3.14 8.31 0.68
CA GLU A 51 -4.53 8.22 1.12
C GLU A 51 -5.46 8.17 -0.09
N LYS A 52 -5.31 9.10 -1.04
CA LYS A 52 -6.09 9.09 -2.29
C LYS A 52 -5.92 7.79 -3.06
N TYR A 53 -4.69 7.28 -3.14
CA TYR A 53 -4.43 6.01 -3.81
C TYR A 53 -5.15 4.85 -3.13
N MET A 54 -5.10 4.77 -1.80
CA MET A 54 -5.81 3.71 -1.07
C MET A 54 -7.33 3.81 -1.25
N THR A 55 -7.88 5.02 -1.20
CA THR A 55 -9.31 5.27 -1.45
C THR A 55 -9.70 4.85 -2.86
N TYR A 56 -8.92 5.26 -3.87
CA TYR A 56 -9.16 4.87 -5.26
C TYR A 56 -9.20 3.35 -5.43
N LEU A 57 -8.24 2.63 -4.85
CA LEU A 57 -8.19 1.18 -4.90
C LEU A 57 -9.43 0.55 -4.24
N LEU A 58 -9.83 1.02 -3.05
CA LEU A 58 -10.96 0.47 -2.32
C LEU A 58 -12.32 0.78 -2.99
N GLU A 59 -12.41 1.88 -3.73
CA GLU A 59 -13.62 2.26 -4.48
C GLU A 59 -13.75 1.50 -5.80
N HIS A 60 -12.65 1.27 -6.52
CA HIS A 60 -12.71 0.77 -7.89
C HIS A 60 -12.41 -0.73 -8.00
N LEU A 61 -11.43 -1.26 -7.24
CA LEU A 61 -11.08 -2.68 -7.34
C LEU A 61 -12.27 -3.61 -7.03
N PRO A 62 -13.06 -3.42 -5.95
CA PRO A 62 -14.14 -4.37 -5.64
C PRO A 62 -15.24 -4.43 -6.70
N ASN A 63 -15.35 -3.39 -7.53
CA ASN A 63 -16.33 -3.28 -8.61
C ASN A 63 -15.82 -3.86 -9.94
N GLU A 64 -14.59 -4.36 -9.98
CA GLU A 64 -13.98 -4.93 -11.18
C GLU A 64 -14.31 -6.42 -11.29
N GLU A 65 -15.11 -6.80 -12.28
CA GLU A 65 -15.59 -8.18 -12.48
C GLU A 65 -14.45 -9.17 -12.74
N SER A 66 -13.30 -8.69 -13.22
CA SER A 66 -12.17 -9.52 -13.63
C SER A 66 -10.85 -9.20 -12.94
N LEU A 67 -10.91 -8.91 -11.63
CA LEU A 67 -9.71 -8.73 -10.77
C LEU A 67 -8.67 -9.86 -10.88
N ALA A 68 -9.08 -11.08 -11.23
CA ALA A 68 -8.17 -12.21 -11.40
C ALA A 68 -7.25 -12.09 -12.62
N LYS A 69 -7.57 -11.20 -13.58
CA LYS A 69 -6.75 -10.99 -14.77
C LYS A 69 -5.65 -10.00 -14.50
N LYS A 70 -4.40 -10.41 -14.73
CA LYS A 70 -3.21 -9.58 -14.54
C LYS A 70 -3.27 -8.27 -15.33
N GLU A 71 -3.75 -8.33 -16.57
CA GLU A 71 -3.88 -7.19 -17.48
C GLU A 71 -4.74 -6.07 -16.89
N VAL A 72 -5.80 -6.43 -16.17
CA VAL A 72 -6.72 -5.48 -15.55
C VAL A 72 -6.06 -4.83 -14.32
N LEU A 73 -5.38 -5.62 -13.50
CA LEU A 73 -4.66 -5.11 -12.34
C LEU A 73 -3.56 -4.10 -12.71
N GLU A 74 -2.92 -4.24 -13.89
CA GLU A 74 -1.88 -3.32 -14.34
C GLU A 74 -2.36 -1.87 -14.44
N ALA A 75 -3.65 -1.65 -14.77
CA ALA A 75 -4.24 -0.32 -14.83
C ALA A 75 -4.39 0.37 -13.46
N TYR A 76 -4.39 -0.40 -12.37
CA TYR A 76 -4.52 0.10 -11.00
C TYR A 76 -3.16 0.36 -10.33
N LEU A 77 -2.05 0.03 -10.99
CA LEU A 77 -0.72 0.15 -10.38
C LEU A 77 -0.23 1.61 -10.31
N PRO A 78 0.63 1.94 -9.34
CA PRO A 78 1.04 3.34 -9.06
C PRO A 78 1.76 4.05 -10.21
N TRP A 79 2.30 3.30 -11.18
CA TRP A 79 3.00 3.86 -12.31
C TRP A 79 2.08 4.24 -13.48
N ASP A 80 0.83 3.79 -13.47
CA ASP A 80 -0.15 4.09 -14.53
C ASP A 80 -0.44 5.59 -14.62
N LYS A 81 -0.69 6.06 -15.85
CA LYS A 81 -0.90 7.48 -16.13
C LYS A 81 -2.20 8.01 -15.52
N ASN A 82 -3.26 7.20 -15.49
CA ASN A 82 -4.55 7.59 -14.95
C ASN A 82 -4.47 7.70 -13.42
N ILE A 83 -3.83 6.72 -12.78
CA ILE A 83 -3.57 6.73 -11.33
C ILE A 83 -2.75 7.96 -10.93
N LYS A 84 -1.65 8.23 -11.66
CA LYS A 84 -0.83 9.43 -11.41
C LYS A 84 -1.56 10.74 -11.58
N ARG A 85 -2.61 10.79 -12.40
CA ARG A 85 -3.43 11.98 -12.59
C ARG A 85 -4.46 12.13 -11.47
N ALA A 86 -5.07 11.02 -11.03
CA ALA A 86 -6.10 11.01 -10.00
C ALA A 86 -5.53 11.16 -8.58
N CYS A 87 -4.39 10.54 -8.30
CA CYS A 87 -3.84 10.38 -6.95
C CYS A 87 -2.58 11.23 -6.69
N LYS A 88 -2.34 12.28 -7.47
CA LYS A 88 -1.23 13.22 -7.23
C LYS A 88 -1.56 14.26 -6.15
#